data_AF-A0A9P6CKD8-F1
#
_entry.id   AF-A0A9P6CKD8-F1
#
_cell.length_a   1.000
_cell.length_b   1.000
_cell.length_c   1.000
_cell.angle_alpha   90.00
_cell.angle_beta   90.00
_cell.angle_gamma   90.00
#
_symmetry.space_group_name_H-M   'P 1'
#
loop_
_entity.id
_entity.type
_entity.pdbx_description
1 polymer ?
#
loop_
_entity_poly.entity_id
_entity_poly.type
_entity_poly.pdbx_seq_one_letter_code
_entity_poly.pdbx_strand_id
1 'polypeptide(L)'
;MKKFEVASKFLELTEWSGPRSRHDNDDRVNVVLYLSPRLAHPTWDRITSKASRHKYSLFPLPKLLRGGPVSLCNITGFTPGSSSVPQRSTPTMIVILAFSFLLISGAASQTLHLIGDSTMALGGGGSGTQGWGVPVAQYFSIPVVNHAVGGESARSYSNEGKFTSAINAAKSGDFVVIEFGHNDGSAGAVDNGKQDAVGDGYNITSTVTAANGTQILIHSFAYYIENAVASFLAKGVTPIISSVTPDNIWSGTTIASGGRFVTYAQSIGTRRNIAYVDHFAYVAQAYDKLGQTQTTTFYPNDHLHTNPAGALVVSQAFVRGLLCGTSALRSKVNAAGQVVPNGCI
;
A
#
# COMPACT_ATOMS: atom_id res chain seq x y z
N MET A 1 1.50 -33.06 -32.37
CA MET A 1 1.46 -31.58 -32.24
C MET A 1 1.86 -31.22 -30.81
N LYS A 2 2.58 -30.10 -30.68
CA LYS A 2 3.65 -29.83 -29.70
C LYS A 2 3.22 -29.81 -28.22
N LYS A 3 4.00 -30.51 -27.38
CA LYS A 3 4.09 -30.32 -25.91
C LYS A 3 4.96 -29.08 -25.65
N PHE A 4 4.51 -28.19 -24.77
CA PHE A 4 5.35 -27.11 -24.24
C PHE A 4 6.16 -27.63 -23.05
N GLU A 5 7.47 -27.44 -23.15
CA GLU A 5 8.48 -27.86 -22.19
C GLU A 5 8.79 -26.70 -21.24
N VAL A 6 8.69 -26.94 -19.94
CA VAL A 6 9.06 -25.98 -18.89
C VAL A 6 10.56 -26.13 -18.64
N ALA A 7 11.36 -25.15 -19.06
CA ALA A 7 12.78 -25.12 -18.75
C ALA A 7 13.00 -24.56 -17.34
N SER A 8 13.23 -25.45 -16.36
CA SER A 8 13.82 -25.11 -15.08
C SER A 8 15.31 -24.83 -15.27
N LYS A 9 15.74 -23.57 -15.20
CA LYS A 9 17.17 -23.23 -15.16
C LYS A 9 17.72 -23.43 -13.74
N PHE A 10 18.62 -24.39 -13.63
CA PHE A 10 19.52 -24.60 -12.50
C PHE A 10 20.40 -23.37 -12.28
N LEU A 11 20.58 -22.96 -11.02
CA LEU A 11 21.71 -22.13 -10.60
C LEU A 11 22.95 -23.03 -10.55
N GLU A 12 23.86 -22.90 -11.52
CA GLU A 12 25.22 -23.40 -11.38
C GLU A 12 26.06 -22.35 -10.62
N LEU A 13 26.56 -22.75 -9.44
CA LEU A 13 27.62 -22.04 -8.73
C LEU A 13 28.95 -22.46 -9.34
N THR A 14 29.53 -21.63 -10.21
CA THR A 14 30.93 -21.78 -10.60
C THR A 14 31.81 -21.00 -9.63
N GLU A 15 32.59 -21.72 -8.81
CA GLU A 15 33.72 -21.16 -8.07
C GLU A 15 34.84 -20.78 -9.06
N TRP A 16 35.28 -19.53 -9.03
CA TRP A 16 36.47 -19.08 -9.75
C TRP A 16 37.61 -18.85 -8.75
N SER A 17 38.66 -19.66 -8.84
CA SER A 17 39.88 -19.51 -8.05
C SER A 17 40.95 -18.74 -8.85
N GLY A 18 41.02 -17.43 -8.66
CA GLY A 18 42.13 -16.59 -9.13
C GLY A 18 43.40 -16.74 -8.26
N PRO A 19 44.58 -16.35 -8.74
CA PRO A 19 45.86 -16.59 -8.06
C PRO A 19 45.97 -15.80 -6.75
N ARG A 20 46.37 -16.49 -5.67
CA ARG A 20 46.65 -15.89 -4.35
C ARG A 20 47.99 -15.15 -4.39
N SER A 21 47.98 -13.85 -4.11
CA SER A 21 49.19 -13.12 -3.72
C SER A 21 49.48 -13.38 -2.23
N ARG A 22 50.77 -13.58 -1.90
CA ARG A 22 51.24 -13.75 -0.52
C ARG A 22 51.15 -12.42 0.21
N HIS A 23 50.32 -12.40 1.25
CA HIS A 23 50.35 -11.60 2.48
C HIS A 23 48.94 -11.12 2.84
N ASP A 24 48.18 -11.97 3.52
CA ASP A 24 47.40 -11.61 4.70
C ASP A 24 46.73 -12.88 5.27
N ASN A 25 46.97 -13.15 6.55
CA ASN A 25 46.31 -14.19 7.33
C ASN A 25 45.07 -13.57 8.01
N ASP A 26 43.89 -13.65 7.38
CA ASP A 26 42.60 -13.56 8.08
C ASP A 26 41.50 -14.24 7.24
N ASP A 27 40.95 -15.34 7.73
CA ASP A 27 39.89 -16.12 7.08
C ASP A 27 38.52 -15.43 7.26
N ARG A 28 38.25 -14.38 6.49
CA ARG A 28 36.89 -13.82 6.35
C ARG A 28 36.51 -13.66 4.88
N VAL A 29 35.58 -14.50 4.43
CA VAL A 29 34.92 -14.36 3.13
C VAL A 29 33.94 -13.18 3.22
N ASN A 30 34.29 -12.06 2.60
CA ASN A 30 33.34 -10.97 2.34
C ASN A 30 32.62 -11.25 1.02
N VAL A 31 31.32 -11.55 1.08
CA VAL A 31 30.46 -11.60 -0.11
C VAL A 31 30.02 -10.18 -0.44
N VAL A 32 30.58 -9.60 -1.49
CA VAL A 32 30.15 -8.29 -2.04
C VAL A 32 29.28 -8.55 -3.27
N LEU A 33 27.99 -8.23 -3.19
CA LEU A 33 27.07 -8.24 -4.33
C LEU A 33 27.26 -6.95 -5.14
N TYR A 34 27.77 -7.07 -6.37
CA TYR A 34 27.80 -5.97 -7.34
C TYR A 34 26.65 -6.12 -8.34
N LEU A 35 25.72 -5.17 -8.36
CA LEU A 35 24.85 -4.92 -9.51
C LEU A 35 25.54 -3.89 -10.40
N SER A 36 25.89 -4.28 -11.62
CA SER A 36 26.52 -3.41 -12.61
C SER A 36 25.46 -2.68 -13.45
N PRO A 37 25.65 -1.38 -13.71
CA PRO A 37 25.37 -0.81 -15.02
C PRO A 37 26.68 -0.27 -15.63
N ARG A 38 27.12 -0.89 -16.74
CA ARG A 38 28.00 -0.29 -17.76
C ARG A 38 27.20 0.82 -18.46
N LEU A 39 27.64 2.04 -18.78
CA LEU A 39 28.94 2.72 -18.88
C LEU A 39 28.72 4.26 -18.80
N ALA A 40 29.62 5.01 -18.14
CA ALA A 40 30.23 6.28 -18.59
C ALA A 40 31.17 6.85 -17.50
N HIS A 41 32.19 7.60 -17.91
CA HIS A 41 33.48 7.87 -17.24
C HIS A 41 33.48 8.65 -15.91
N PRO A 42 34.58 8.57 -15.10
CA PRO A 42 34.67 9.13 -13.76
C PRO A 42 35.31 10.52 -13.73
N THR A 43 34.77 11.44 -12.92
CA THR A 43 35.54 12.51 -12.30
C THR A 43 35.71 12.20 -10.82
N TRP A 44 36.97 12.19 -10.39
CA TRP A 44 37.36 11.99 -9.00
C TRP A 44 37.30 13.33 -8.28
N ASP A 45 36.49 13.44 -7.23
CA ASP A 45 36.72 14.45 -6.20
C ASP A 45 36.63 13.85 -4.79
N ARG A 46 37.70 14.10 -4.04
CA ARG A 46 37.97 13.62 -2.69
C ARG A 46 37.32 14.59 -1.71
N ILE A 47 36.32 14.15 -0.96
CA ILE A 47 35.85 14.87 0.24
C ILE A 47 36.01 13.97 1.46
N THR A 48 36.95 14.35 2.32
CA THR A 48 37.13 13.81 3.67
C THR A 48 36.18 14.52 4.63
N SER A 49 35.44 13.78 5.47
CA SER A 49 35.23 14.22 6.86
C SER A 49 34.81 13.05 7.78
N LYS A 50 35.20 13.20 9.04
CA LYS A 50 35.25 12.23 10.14
C LYS A 50 33.85 11.88 10.67
N ALA A 51 33.60 10.60 10.95
CA ALA A 51 32.54 10.16 11.86
C ALA A 51 33.15 9.44 13.07
N SER A 52 32.72 9.86 14.26
CA SER A 52 33.23 9.45 15.55
C SER A 52 32.69 8.08 16.00
N ARG A 53 33.51 7.38 16.81
CA ARG A 53 33.28 6.04 17.36
C ARG A 53 32.14 6.04 18.38
N HIS A 54 31.25 5.06 18.32
CA HIS A 54 30.48 4.58 19.48
C HIS A 54 30.57 3.05 19.57
N LYS A 55 30.70 2.57 20.81
CA LYS A 55 31.19 1.25 21.22
C LYS A 55 30.12 0.15 21.15
N TYR A 56 30.61 -1.08 20.95
CA TYR A 56 29.90 -2.35 20.95
C TYR A 56 29.41 -2.82 22.34
N SER A 57 28.35 -3.64 22.36
CA SER A 57 28.26 -4.81 23.25
C SER A 57 27.52 -5.97 22.55
N LEU A 58 28.20 -7.09 22.34
CA LEU A 58 27.66 -8.37 21.87
C LEU A 58 27.71 -9.37 23.03
N PHE A 59 26.59 -10.04 23.31
CA PHE A 59 26.52 -11.19 24.22
C PHE A 59 26.77 -12.51 23.46
N PRO A 60 27.37 -13.55 24.10
CA PRO A 60 27.86 -14.74 23.40
C PRO A 60 26.83 -15.89 23.31
N LEU A 61 26.96 -16.71 22.25
CA LEU A 61 26.30 -18.01 22.06
C LEU A 61 27.20 -19.18 22.50
N PRO A 62 26.65 -20.34 22.93
CA PRO A 62 27.45 -21.47 23.42
C PRO A 62 27.98 -22.39 22.31
N LYS A 63 29.18 -22.94 22.54
CA LYS A 63 29.88 -23.94 21.71
C LYS A 63 29.31 -25.35 21.92
N LEU A 64 29.14 -26.12 20.83
CA LEU A 64 29.02 -27.58 20.87
C LEU A 64 30.29 -28.25 20.34
N LEU A 65 30.69 -29.33 21.02
CA LEU A 65 31.95 -30.06 20.89
C LEU A 65 31.91 -31.14 19.81
N ARG A 66 33.10 -31.41 19.24
CA ARG A 66 33.42 -32.45 18.24
C ARG A 66 33.44 -33.87 18.87
N GLY A 67 33.08 -34.88 18.08
CA GLY A 67 33.36 -36.30 18.33
C GLY A 67 33.61 -37.03 17.00
N GLY A 68 34.70 -37.82 16.94
CA GLY A 68 35.26 -38.44 15.74
C GLY A 68 34.65 -39.81 15.32
N PRO A 69 35.29 -40.53 14.38
CA PRO A 69 34.66 -41.53 13.52
C PRO A 69 34.70 -42.95 14.09
N VAL A 70 33.78 -43.82 13.63
CA VAL A 70 33.76 -45.25 13.99
C VAL A 70 33.80 -46.13 12.74
N SER A 71 34.65 -47.15 12.80
CA SER A 71 35.01 -48.10 11.76
C SER A 71 33.97 -49.21 11.58
N LEU A 72 33.85 -49.72 10.34
CA LEU A 72 33.07 -50.89 9.94
C LEU A 72 33.81 -52.19 10.26
N CYS A 73 33.11 -53.18 10.80
CA CYS A 73 33.58 -54.57 10.83
C CYS A 73 32.44 -55.53 10.48
N ASN A 74 32.71 -56.40 9.51
CA ASN A 74 31.85 -57.49 9.03
C ASN A 74 31.80 -58.64 10.04
N ILE A 75 30.63 -59.25 10.22
CA ILE A 75 30.52 -60.61 10.75
C ILE A 75 29.57 -61.42 9.84
N THR A 76 30.10 -62.52 9.33
CA THR A 76 29.44 -63.57 8.56
C THR A 76 28.86 -64.65 9.47
N GLY A 77 27.71 -65.20 9.07
CA GLY A 77 27.34 -66.62 9.21
C GLY A 77 26.87 -67.13 10.58
N PHE A 78 25.60 -67.55 10.68
CA PHE A 78 25.16 -68.92 11.01
C PHE A 78 23.61 -69.00 11.07
N THR A 79 23.05 -70.06 10.49
CA THR A 79 21.69 -70.61 10.74
C THR A 79 21.89 -72.11 11.09
N PRO A 80 20.88 -72.91 11.53
CA PRO A 80 19.47 -72.64 11.81
C PRO A 80 18.98 -73.18 13.17
N GLY A 81 17.74 -72.85 13.56
CA GLY A 81 17.06 -73.48 14.69
C GLY A 81 15.58 -73.13 14.75
N SER A 82 14.74 -74.12 14.46
CA SER A 82 13.27 -74.06 14.41
C SER A 82 12.63 -73.94 15.79
N SER A 83 11.67 -73.03 15.95
CA SER A 83 10.49 -73.25 16.78
C SER A 83 9.46 -72.14 16.57
N SER A 84 8.29 -72.53 16.08
CA SER A 84 7.08 -71.72 15.90
C SER A 84 6.44 -71.35 17.24
N VAL A 85 6.22 -70.06 17.49
CA VAL A 85 5.28 -69.55 18.51
C VAL A 85 4.54 -68.34 17.95
N PRO A 86 3.19 -68.27 18.03
CA PRO A 86 2.39 -67.26 17.35
C PRO A 86 2.35 -65.91 18.10
N GLN A 87 2.09 -64.86 17.32
CA GLN A 87 1.90 -63.47 17.70
C GLN A 87 0.94 -63.26 18.89
N ARG A 88 1.34 -62.36 19.80
CA ARG A 88 0.39 -61.57 20.61
C ARG A 88 0.79 -60.11 20.53
N SER A 89 0.02 -59.34 19.78
CA SER A 89 0.10 -57.88 19.69
C SER A 89 -0.47 -57.26 20.97
N THR A 90 0.38 -56.61 21.76
CA THR A 90 -0.06 -55.61 22.75
C THR A 90 -0.01 -54.24 22.07
N PRO A 91 -1.11 -53.47 22.00
CA PRO A 91 -1.07 -52.15 21.41
C PRO A 91 -0.37 -51.20 22.39
N THR A 92 0.85 -50.81 22.06
CA THR A 92 1.54 -49.71 22.74
C THR A 92 0.79 -48.42 22.41
N MET A 93 0.03 -47.88 23.38
CA MET A 93 -0.57 -46.55 23.23
C MET A 93 0.55 -45.51 23.13
N ILE A 94 0.80 -45.02 21.92
CA ILE A 94 1.55 -43.80 21.68
C ILE A 94 0.65 -42.65 22.11
N VAL A 95 0.89 -42.09 23.29
CA VAL A 95 0.29 -40.82 23.71
C VAL A 95 1.00 -39.73 22.91
N ILE A 96 0.43 -39.36 21.76
CA ILE A 96 0.81 -38.15 21.03
C ILE A 96 0.30 -36.98 21.87
N LEU A 97 1.18 -36.38 22.68
CA LEU A 97 0.94 -35.07 23.25
C LEU A 97 0.84 -34.08 22.08
N ALA A 98 -0.39 -33.82 21.63
CA ALA A 98 -0.66 -32.72 20.73
C ALA A 98 -0.41 -31.45 21.52
N PHE A 99 0.80 -30.89 21.39
CA PHE A 99 1.07 -29.52 21.78
C PHE A 99 0.21 -28.63 20.88
N SER A 100 -1.01 -28.34 21.33
CA SER A 100 -1.83 -27.27 20.80
C SER A 100 -1.06 -25.98 21.03
N PHE A 101 -0.26 -25.57 20.04
CA PHE A 101 0.15 -24.17 19.91
C PHE A 101 -1.14 -23.38 19.72
N LEU A 102 -1.74 -22.95 20.83
CA LEU A 102 -2.74 -21.90 20.81
C LEU A 102 -1.97 -20.66 20.37
N LEU A 103 -1.92 -20.44 19.07
CA LEU A 103 -1.54 -19.16 18.50
C LEU A 103 -2.57 -18.17 19.04
N ILE A 104 -2.24 -17.52 20.15
CA ILE A 104 -2.87 -16.27 20.55
C ILE A 104 -2.43 -15.28 19.49
N SER A 105 -3.10 -15.33 18.34
CA SER A 105 -3.10 -14.24 17.38
C SER A 105 -3.66 -13.07 18.14
N GLY A 106 -2.79 -12.25 18.73
CA GLY A 106 -3.18 -10.92 19.18
C GLY A 106 -3.82 -10.27 17.97
N ALA A 107 -5.14 -10.15 17.98
CA ALA A 107 -5.88 -9.54 16.89
C ALA A 107 -5.35 -8.12 16.79
N ALA A 108 -4.40 -7.89 15.89
CA ALA A 108 -3.86 -6.58 15.67
C ALA A 108 -5.05 -5.73 15.23
N SER A 109 -5.45 -4.77 16.07
CA SER A 109 -6.61 -3.91 15.80
C SER A 109 -6.43 -3.29 14.41
N GLN A 110 -7.38 -3.54 13.53
CA GLN A 110 -7.39 -2.99 12.17
C GLN A 110 -7.40 -1.47 12.24
N THR A 111 -6.79 -0.82 11.26
CA THR A 111 -6.78 0.64 11.09
C THR A 111 -7.39 0.99 9.74
N LEU A 112 -8.07 2.13 9.66
CA LEU A 112 -8.45 2.75 8.40
C LEU A 112 -7.45 3.87 8.06
N HIS A 113 -6.78 3.75 6.92
CA HIS A 113 -5.91 4.78 6.39
C HIS A 113 -6.64 5.61 5.34
N LEU A 114 -6.55 6.93 5.43
CA LEU A 114 -7.12 7.84 4.43
C LEU A 114 -5.98 8.49 3.65
N ILE A 115 -6.08 8.48 2.32
CA ILE A 115 -5.10 9.06 1.41
C ILE A 115 -5.84 9.96 0.42
N GLY A 116 -5.45 11.22 0.36
CA GLY A 116 -6.02 12.18 -0.57
C GLY A 116 -5.41 13.58 -0.45
N ASP A 117 -6.17 14.57 -0.88
CA ASP A 117 -5.74 15.96 -1.00
C ASP A 117 -6.29 16.88 0.11
N SER A 118 -6.33 18.20 -0.13
CA SER A 118 -6.84 19.20 0.82
C SER A 118 -8.30 18.96 1.22
N THR A 119 -9.12 18.39 0.35
CA THR A 119 -10.53 18.10 0.66
C THR A 119 -10.69 16.98 1.68
N MET A 120 -9.65 16.18 1.92
CA MET A 120 -9.61 15.12 2.93
C MET A 120 -8.72 15.49 4.13
N ALA A 121 -7.70 16.33 3.94
CA ALA A 121 -6.65 16.63 4.91
C ALA A 121 -7.11 17.43 6.15
N LEU A 122 -6.37 17.27 7.25
CA LEU A 122 -6.48 18.15 8.41
C LEU A 122 -6.14 19.59 8.02
N GLY A 123 -6.99 20.55 8.39
CA GLY A 123 -6.81 21.97 8.04
C GLY A 123 -7.21 22.34 6.62
N GLY A 124 -7.71 21.39 5.81
CA GLY A 124 -8.29 21.68 4.51
C GLY A 124 -7.31 22.34 3.53
N GLY A 125 -7.76 23.42 2.90
CA GLY A 125 -6.94 24.37 2.14
C GLY A 125 -6.39 25.55 2.98
N GLY A 126 -6.48 25.47 4.30
CA GLY A 126 -6.13 26.55 5.22
C GLY A 126 -7.29 27.52 5.50
N SER A 127 -7.00 28.61 6.21
CA SER A 127 -7.93 29.74 6.40
C SER A 127 -9.35 29.35 6.87
N GLY A 128 -9.45 28.50 7.89
CA GLY A 128 -10.72 28.07 8.48
C GLY A 128 -11.45 26.96 7.74
N THR A 129 -10.81 26.33 6.75
CA THR A 129 -11.34 25.15 6.05
C THR A 129 -10.91 23.85 6.72
N GLN A 130 -11.54 22.74 6.35
CA GLN A 130 -11.31 21.42 6.93
C GLN A 130 -11.61 20.34 5.90
N GLY A 131 -10.73 19.35 5.76
CA GLY A 131 -11.01 18.17 4.95
C GLY A 131 -11.91 17.15 5.66
N TRP A 132 -12.69 16.40 4.87
CA TRP A 132 -13.68 15.43 5.33
C TRP A 132 -13.06 14.24 6.08
N GLY A 133 -11.80 13.90 5.80
CA GLY A 133 -11.10 12.82 6.50
C GLY A 133 -10.94 13.04 8.00
N VAL A 134 -11.18 14.26 8.50
CA VAL A 134 -11.17 14.55 9.94
C VAL A 134 -12.50 14.16 10.61
N PRO A 135 -13.67 14.73 10.24
CA PRO A 135 -14.92 14.33 10.86
C PRO A 135 -15.34 12.88 10.57
N VAL A 136 -14.84 12.23 9.51
CA VAL A 136 -15.22 10.85 9.21
C VAL A 136 -14.80 9.84 10.30
N ALA A 137 -13.75 10.14 11.06
CA ALA A 137 -13.22 9.25 12.09
C ALA A 137 -14.27 8.86 13.15
N GLN A 138 -15.21 9.77 13.44
CA GLN A 138 -16.28 9.54 14.42
C GLN A 138 -17.28 8.45 14.01
N TYR A 139 -17.30 8.03 12.74
CA TYR A 139 -18.25 7.06 12.20
C TYR A 139 -17.71 5.63 12.15
N PHE A 140 -16.47 5.40 12.58
CA PHE A 140 -15.84 4.08 12.57
C PHE A 140 -15.60 3.55 13.99
N SER A 141 -15.64 2.21 14.12
CA SER A 141 -15.30 1.49 15.34
C SER A 141 -13.83 1.07 15.40
N ILE A 142 -13.03 1.50 14.43
CA ILE A 142 -11.59 1.24 14.31
C ILE A 142 -10.85 2.59 14.23
N PRO A 143 -9.57 2.65 14.65
CA PRO A 143 -8.76 3.85 14.48
C PRO A 143 -8.70 4.31 13.03
N VAL A 144 -8.74 5.63 12.83
CA VAL A 144 -8.59 6.27 11.52
C VAL A 144 -7.32 7.11 11.53
N VAL A 145 -6.43 6.87 10.55
CA VAL A 145 -5.19 7.62 10.35
C VAL A 145 -5.29 8.35 9.03
N ASN A 146 -5.33 9.68 9.09
CA ASN A 146 -5.45 10.54 7.91
C ASN A 146 -4.07 10.93 7.39
N HIS A 147 -3.67 10.38 6.24
CA HIS A 147 -2.44 10.68 5.52
C HIS A 147 -2.65 11.66 4.36
N ALA A 148 -3.85 12.25 4.23
CA ALA A 148 -4.11 13.23 3.20
C ALA A 148 -3.32 14.51 3.42
N VAL A 149 -2.85 15.11 2.32
CA VAL A 149 -2.00 16.31 2.35
C VAL A 149 -2.53 17.33 1.36
N GLY A 150 -2.66 18.57 1.82
CA GLY A 150 -3.21 19.66 1.03
C GLY A 150 -2.42 19.92 -0.25
N GLY A 151 -3.15 20.07 -1.36
CA GLY A 151 -2.58 20.39 -2.67
C GLY A 151 -1.94 19.21 -3.41
N GLU A 152 -2.01 17.98 -2.90
CA GLU A 152 -1.47 16.82 -3.58
C GLU A 152 -2.36 16.29 -4.72
N SER A 153 -1.73 15.72 -5.73
CA SER A 153 -2.29 14.90 -6.81
C SER A 153 -1.79 13.46 -6.65
N ALA A 154 -2.34 12.51 -7.40
CA ALA A 154 -1.82 11.15 -7.47
C ALA A 154 -0.33 11.12 -7.86
N ARG A 155 0.08 11.96 -8.82
CA ARG A 155 1.48 12.13 -9.24
C ARG A 155 2.36 12.69 -8.13
N SER A 156 2.04 13.86 -7.59
CA SER A 156 2.90 14.53 -6.60
C SER A 156 2.99 13.71 -5.31
N TYR A 157 1.89 13.10 -4.87
CA TYR A 157 1.86 12.20 -3.71
C TYR A 157 2.76 10.96 -3.92
N SER A 158 2.81 10.44 -5.15
CA SER A 158 3.72 9.35 -5.54
C SER A 158 5.18 9.80 -5.54
N ASN A 159 5.48 10.91 -6.22
CA ASN A 159 6.84 11.42 -6.39
C ASN A 159 7.48 11.83 -5.07
N GLU A 160 6.69 12.33 -4.13
CA GLU A 160 7.15 12.71 -2.80
C GLU A 160 7.24 11.52 -1.82
N GLY A 161 7.02 10.29 -2.28
CA GLY A 161 7.15 9.07 -1.48
C GLY A 161 6.08 8.93 -0.38
N LYS A 162 4.97 9.68 -0.48
CA LYS A 162 3.91 9.65 0.52
C LYS A 162 3.11 8.36 0.45
N PHE A 163 2.91 7.79 -0.74
CA PHE A 163 2.37 6.43 -0.87
C PHE A 163 3.26 5.40 -0.15
N THR A 164 4.57 5.43 -0.37
CA THR A 164 5.52 4.55 0.33
C THR A 164 5.41 4.69 1.85
N SER A 165 5.25 5.92 2.34
CA SER A 165 5.11 6.19 3.77
C SER A 165 3.80 5.61 4.33
N ALA A 166 2.68 5.80 3.65
CA ALA A 166 1.39 5.23 4.02
C ALA A 166 1.39 3.69 3.95
N ILE A 167 2.00 3.11 2.91
CA ILE A 167 2.18 1.66 2.75
C ILE A 167 3.01 1.11 3.90
N ASN A 168 4.09 1.78 4.31
CA ASN A 168 4.94 1.35 5.42
C ASN A 168 4.19 1.39 6.76
N ALA A 169 3.35 2.40 6.99
CA ALA A 169 2.54 2.53 8.20
C ALA A 169 1.41 1.49 8.32
N ALA A 170 0.84 1.05 7.20
CA ALA A 170 -0.25 0.06 7.18
C ALA A 170 0.25 -1.36 7.48
N LYS A 171 -0.63 -2.23 7.99
CA LYS A 171 -0.35 -3.66 8.21
C LYS A 171 -1.45 -4.54 7.61
N SER A 172 -1.15 -5.82 7.44
CA SER A 172 -2.13 -6.80 6.95
C SER A 172 -3.40 -6.77 7.79
N GLY A 173 -4.56 -6.75 7.11
CA GLY A 173 -5.88 -6.60 7.72
C GLY A 173 -6.39 -5.16 7.84
N ASP A 174 -5.56 -4.14 7.60
CA ASP A 174 -6.01 -2.75 7.58
C ASP A 174 -6.84 -2.45 6.31
N PHE A 175 -7.50 -1.30 6.33
CA PHE A 175 -8.19 -0.71 5.18
C PHE A 175 -7.47 0.55 4.73
N VAL A 176 -7.54 0.87 3.43
CA VAL A 176 -7.09 2.16 2.90
C VAL A 176 -8.13 2.73 1.95
N VAL A 177 -8.49 3.99 2.12
CA VAL A 177 -9.31 4.76 1.17
C VAL A 177 -8.38 5.70 0.42
N ILE A 178 -8.43 5.66 -0.91
CA ILE A 178 -7.66 6.55 -1.79
C ILE A 178 -8.65 7.44 -2.55
N GLU A 179 -8.45 8.75 -2.52
CA GLU A 179 -9.27 9.74 -3.21
C GLU A 179 -8.41 10.89 -3.74
N PHE A 180 -8.39 11.08 -5.06
CA PHE A 180 -7.68 12.17 -5.74
C PHE A 180 -8.47 12.59 -6.99
N GLY A 181 -8.11 13.73 -7.56
CA GLY A 181 -8.71 14.26 -8.79
C GLY A 181 -8.71 15.79 -8.89
N HIS A 182 -8.69 16.50 -7.76
CA HIS A 182 -8.77 17.97 -7.74
C HIS A 182 -7.51 18.64 -8.29
N ASN A 183 -6.34 18.09 -7.97
CA ASN A 183 -5.04 18.64 -8.36
C ASN A 183 -4.43 17.94 -9.59
N ASP A 184 -5.04 16.84 -10.02
CA ASP A 184 -4.57 15.92 -11.06
C ASP A 184 -4.80 16.43 -12.49
N GLY A 185 -5.28 17.68 -12.60
CA GLY A 185 -5.69 18.36 -13.83
C GLY A 185 -4.76 18.18 -15.04
N SER A 186 -5.24 18.58 -16.21
CA SER A 186 -4.54 18.34 -17.47
C SER A 186 -3.28 19.19 -17.60
N ALA A 187 -2.26 18.60 -18.23
CA ALA A 187 -0.99 19.25 -18.41
C ALA A 187 -1.08 20.57 -19.21
N GLY A 188 -0.57 21.66 -18.64
CA GLY A 188 -0.19 22.85 -19.40
C GLY A 188 1.15 22.63 -20.12
N ALA A 189 1.58 23.59 -20.94
CA ALA A 189 2.89 23.52 -21.61
C ALA A 189 4.06 23.45 -20.60
N VAL A 190 3.89 24.08 -19.43
CA VAL A 190 4.84 24.07 -18.32
C VAL A 190 4.38 23.10 -17.24
N ASP A 191 5.30 22.32 -16.69
CA ASP A 191 5.06 21.39 -15.60
C ASP A 191 4.71 22.12 -14.30
N ASN A 192 3.55 21.78 -13.71
CA ASN A 192 3.14 22.24 -12.39
C ASN A 192 3.47 21.23 -11.28
N GLY A 193 4.08 20.09 -11.61
CA GLY A 193 4.46 19.02 -10.68
C GLY A 193 3.32 18.10 -10.24
N LYS A 194 2.07 18.39 -10.62
CA LYS A 194 0.86 17.69 -10.15
C LYS A 194 0.04 17.03 -11.26
N GLN A 195 0.07 17.62 -12.45
CA GLN A 195 -0.69 17.15 -13.60
C GLN A 195 -0.32 15.73 -14.01
N ASP A 196 -1.35 14.94 -14.34
CA ASP A 196 -1.23 13.59 -14.89
C ASP A 196 -1.31 13.59 -16.43
N ALA A 197 -0.83 12.50 -17.05
CA ALA A 197 -1.11 12.25 -18.45
C ALA A 197 -2.62 12.00 -18.65
N VAL A 198 -3.20 12.64 -19.68
CA VAL A 198 -4.64 12.56 -19.96
C VAL A 198 -4.99 11.18 -20.53
N GLY A 199 -5.88 10.47 -19.85
CA GLY A 199 -6.43 9.18 -20.27
C GLY A 199 -6.59 8.20 -19.12
N ASP A 200 -7.50 7.24 -19.26
CA ASP A 200 -7.86 6.27 -18.20
C ASP A 200 -6.91 5.05 -18.15
N GLY A 201 -6.20 4.78 -19.25
CA GLY A 201 -5.33 3.62 -19.38
C GLY A 201 -4.10 3.68 -18.46
N TYR A 202 -3.72 2.53 -17.89
CA TYR A 202 -2.55 2.40 -17.01
C TYR A 202 -1.22 2.75 -17.70
N ASN A 203 -1.03 2.36 -18.97
CA ASN A 203 0.23 2.58 -19.71
C ASN A 203 0.31 3.93 -20.43
N ILE A 204 -0.57 4.87 -20.10
CA ILE A 204 -0.58 6.18 -20.76
C ILE A 204 0.49 7.07 -20.15
N THR A 205 1.25 7.74 -21.03
CA THR A 205 2.28 8.70 -20.66
C THR A 205 2.14 9.99 -21.46
N SER A 206 2.65 11.08 -20.91
CA SER A 206 2.82 12.36 -21.60
C SER A 206 4.17 12.96 -21.25
N THR A 207 4.64 13.91 -22.05
CA THR A 207 5.85 14.69 -21.75
C THR A 207 5.45 16.11 -21.39
N VAL A 208 5.99 16.62 -20.29
CA VAL A 208 5.79 18.00 -19.82
C VAL A 208 7.13 18.72 -19.70
N THR A 209 7.12 20.04 -19.83
CA THR A 209 8.35 20.84 -19.80
C THR A 209 8.50 21.52 -18.45
N ALA A 210 9.52 21.19 -17.68
CA ALA A 210 9.85 21.91 -16.44
C ALA A 210 10.21 23.38 -16.72
N ALA A 211 10.15 24.22 -15.69
CA ALA A 211 10.49 25.65 -15.81
C ALA A 211 11.91 25.92 -16.37
N ASN A 212 12.83 24.98 -16.18
CA ASN A 212 14.20 25.06 -16.72
C ASN A 212 14.35 24.48 -18.15
N GLY A 213 13.25 24.13 -18.83
CA GLY A 213 13.23 23.56 -20.16
C GLY A 213 13.38 22.03 -20.22
N THR A 214 13.63 21.37 -19.09
CA THR A 214 13.80 19.90 -19.05
C THR A 214 12.49 19.20 -19.39
N GLN A 215 12.55 18.19 -20.25
CA GLN A 215 11.41 17.34 -20.56
C GLN A 215 11.26 16.24 -19.48
N ILE A 216 10.07 16.09 -18.92
CA ILE A 216 9.73 15.11 -17.89
C ILE A 216 8.65 14.18 -18.44
N LEU A 217 8.90 12.87 -18.41
CA LEU A 217 7.89 11.85 -18.70
C LEU A 217 6.97 11.70 -17.47
N ILE A 218 5.68 11.86 -17.67
CA ILE A 218 4.65 11.69 -16.65
C ILE A 218 3.70 10.57 -17.04
N HIS A 219 3.10 9.92 -16.06
CA HIS A 219 2.15 8.84 -16.25
C HIS A 219 0.71 9.30 -16.01
N SER A 220 -0.27 8.45 -16.35
CA SER A 220 -1.69 8.70 -16.09
C SER A 220 -2.05 8.57 -14.62
N PHE A 221 -3.21 9.13 -14.26
CA PHE A 221 -3.86 8.94 -12.96
C PHE A 221 -3.92 7.46 -12.56
N ALA A 222 -4.36 6.60 -13.49
CA ALA A 222 -4.48 5.17 -13.26
C ALA A 222 -3.13 4.51 -12.96
N TYR A 223 -2.03 4.94 -13.59
CA TYR A 223 -0.70 4.42 -13.28
C TYR A 223 -0.34 4.61 -11.80
N TYR A 224 -0.47 5.83 -11.28
CA TYR A 224 -0.07 6.15 -9.91
C TYR A 224 -0.94 5.41 -8.89
N ILE A 225 -2.25 5.49 -9.05
CA ILE A 225 -3.20 4.89 -8.10
C ILE A 225 -3.13 3.36 -8.12
N GLU A 226 -3.07 2.74 -9.31
CA GLU A 226 -3.03 1.28 -9.39
C GLU A 226 -1.73 0.68 -8.83
N ASN A 227 -0.60 1.37 -8.94
CA ASN A 227 0.65 0.95 -8.31
C ASN A 227 0.56 1.00 -6.78
N ALA A 228 -0.07 2.03 -6.22
CA ALA A 228 -0.34 2.10 -4.79
C ALA A 228 -1.28 0.96 -4.35
N VAL A 229 -2.39 0.75 -5.07
CA VAL A 229 -3.34 -0.34 -4.82
C VAL A 229 -2.65 -1.70 -4.82
N ALA A 230 -1.81 -1.99 -5.83
CA ALA A 230 -1.07 -3.24 -5.92
C ALA A 230 -0.16 -3.45 -4.70
N SER A 231 0.49 -2.39 -4.24
CA SER A 231 1.38 -2.43 -3.07
C SER A 231 0.62 -2.69 -1.76
N PHE A 232 -0.55 -2.07 -1.58
CA PHE A 232 -1.42 -2.33 -0.43
C PHE A 232 -1.95 -3.76 -0.42
N LEU A 233 -2.43 -4.25 -1.57
CA LEU A 233 -2.89 -5.64 -1.72
C LEU A 233 -1.78 -6.64 -1.39
N ALA A 234 -0.56 -6.41 -1.87
CA ALA A 234 0.59 -7.26 -1.56
C ALA A 234 0.93 -7.29 -0.06
N LYS A 235 0.58 -6.23 0.69
CA LYS A 235 0.75 -6.15 2.15
C LYS A 235 -0.43 -6.74 2.93
N GLY A 236 -1.47 -7.23 2.25
CA GLY A 236 -2.70 -7.73 2.88
C GLY A 236 -3.63 -6.62 3.40
N VAL A 237 -3.44 -5.39 2.95
CA VAL A 237 -4.36 -4.26 3.22
C VAL A 237 -5.50 -4.31 2.19
N THR A 238 -6.72 -3.96 2.60
CA THR A 238 -7.90 -3.89 1.71
C THR A 238 -8.08 -2.47 1.17
N PRO A 239 -7.81 -2.19 -0.12
CA PRO A 239 -8.01 -0.88 -0.69
C PRO A 239 -9.47 -0.64 -1.07
N ILE A 240 -9.89 0.61 -0.93
CA ILE A 240 -11.13 1.18 -1.42
C ILE A 240 -10.74 2.39 -2.25
N ILE A 241 -11.24 2.47 -3.48
CA ILE A 241 -11.07 3.64 -4.31
C ILE A 241 -12.32 4.52 -4.21
N SER A 242 -12.15 5.81 -3.98
CA SER A 242 -13.23 6.78 -3.87
C SER A 242 -13.17 7.75 -5.04
N SER A 243 -14.31 8.15 -5.60
CA SER A 243 -14.34 9.27 -6.53
C SER A 243 -14.05 10.58 -5.79
N VAL A 244 -13.40 11.51 -6.49
CA VAL A 244 -13.19 12.89 -6.01
C VAL A 244 -14.51 13.54 -5.60
N THR A 245 -14.52 14.37 -4.56
CA THR A 245 -15.71 15.14 -4.17
C THR A 245 -16.10 16.19 -5.22
N PRO A 246 -17.36 16.64 -5.29
CA PRO A 246 -17.71 17.79 -6.11
C PRO A 246 -17.19 19.11 -5.51
N ASP A 247 -16.87 20.03 -6.40
CA ASP A 247 -16.79 21.46 -6.12
C ASP A 247 -18.19 22.05 -5.89
N ASN A 248 -18.26 23.33 -5.53
CA ASN A 248 -19.50 24.10 -5.53
C ASN A 248 -19.94 24.48 -6.97
N ILE A 249 -20.19 23.48 -7.82
CA ILE A 249 -20.45 23.59 -9.26
C ILE A 249 -21.93 23.40 -9.60
N TRP A 250 -22.79 24.29 -9.12
CA TRP A 250 -24.24 24.22 -9.37
C TRP A 250 -24.59 24.44 -10.85
N SER A 251 -25.49 23.61 -11.36
CA SER A 251 -26.16 23.77 -12.65
C SER A 251 -27.67 23.75 -12.43
N GLY A 252 -28.29 24.93 -12.43
CA GLY A 252 -29.69 25.06 -12.02
C GLY A 252 -29.87 24.68 -10.55
N THR A 253 -30.68 23.67 -10.28
CA THR A 253 -31.02 23.24 -8.91
C THR A 253 -30.25 22.01 -8.44
N THR A 254 -29.23 21.57 -9.17
CA THR A 254 -28.43 20.39 -8.82
C THR A 254 -26.93 20.64 -9.01
N ILE A 255 -26.09 19.85 -8.35
CA ILE A 255 -24.65 19.80 -8.63
C ILE A 255 -24.40 19.26 -10.05
N ALA A 256 -23.50 19.90 -10.79
CA ALA A 256 -23.15 19.48 -12.15
C ALA A 256 -22.43 18.11 -12.17
N SER A 257 -22.41 17.48 -13.34
CA SER A 257 -21.80 16.16 -13.52
C SER A 257 -20.30 16.16 -13.18
N GLY A 258 -19.85 15.08 -12.57
CA GLY A 258 -18.44 14.87 -12.24
C GLY A 258 -17.52 14.82 -13.46
N GLY A 259 -16.29 15.27 -13.26
CA GLY A 259 -15.25 15.22 -14.28
C GLY A 259 -14.67 13.82 -14.49
N ARG A 260 -13.69 13.72 -15.39
CA ARG A 260 -13.05 12.45 -15.79
C ARG A 260 -12.46 11.64 -14.63
N PHE A 261 -12.06 12.28 -13.52
CA PHE A 261 -11.46 11.56 -12.40
C PHE A 261 -12.47 10.75 -11.58
N VAL A 262 -13.76 11.11 -11.63
CA VAL A 262 -14.83 10.27 -11.08
C VAL A 262 -14.90 8.94 -11.81
N THR A 263 -14.89 8.99 -13.15
CA THR A 263 -14.94 7.78 -13.98
C THR A 263 -13.62 7.00 -13.94
N TYR A 264 -12.46 7.66 -13.88
CA TYR A 264 -11.17 6.97 -13.76
C TYR A 264 -11.07 6.20 -12.44
N ALA A 265 -11.52 6.78 -11.32
CA ALA A 265 -11.59 6.09 -10.03
C ALA A 265 -12.48 4.84 -10.10
N GLN A 266 -13.65 4.93 -10.75
CA GLN A 266 -14.54 3.78 -10.97
C GLN A 266 -13.89 2.69 -11.84
N SER A 267 -13.23 3.09 -12.94
CA SER A 267 -12.49 2.18 -13.82
C SER A 267 -11.36 1.46 -13.09
N ILE A 268 -10.65 2.13 -12.18
CA ILE A 268 -9.61 1.49 -11.34
C ILE A 268 -10.24 0.46 -10.41
N GLY A 269 -11.35 0.80 -9.76
CA GLY A 269 -12.08 -0.12 -8.89
C GLY A 269 -12.47 -1.41 -9.61
N THR A 270 -12.99 -1.25 -10.82
CA THR A 270 -13.35 -2.37 -11.71
C THR A 270 -12.13 -3.18 -12.13
N ARG A 271 -11.08 -2.54 -12.66
CA ARG A 271 -9.86 -3.22 -13.15
C ARG A 271 -9.12 -3.99 -12.06
N ARG A 272 -9.10 -3.45 -10.84
CA ARG A 272 -8.40 -4.05 -9.70
C ARG A 272 -9.30 -4.92 -8.82
N ASN A 273 -10.58 -5.03 -9.16
CA ASN A 273 -11.58 -5.76 -8.38
C ASN A 273 -11.56 -5.36 -6.89
N ILE A 274 -11.52 -4.05 -6.63
CA ILE A 274 -11.60 -3.46 -5.30
C ILE A 274 -12.89 -2.65 -5.17
N ALA A 275 -13.31 -2.40 -3.93
CA ALA A 275 -14.51 -1.61 -3.71
C ALA A 275 -14.33 -0.17 -4.24
N TYR A 276 -15.34 0.30 -4.95
CA TYR A 276 -15.47 1.70 -5.37
C TYR A 276 -16.60 2.36 -4.56
N VAL A 277 -16.34 3.56 -4.05
CA VAL A 277 -17.36 4.43 -3.45
C VAL A 277 -17.51 5.64 -4.37
N ASP A 278 -18.72 5.84 -4.91
CA ASP A 278 -19.02 7.04 -5.69
C ASP A 278 -19.30 8.24 -4.77
N HIS A 279 -18.27 8.66 -4.05
CA HIS A 279 -18.35 9.74 -3.09
C HIS A 279 -18.82 11.05 -3.75
N PHE A 280 -18.43 11.30 -5.01
CA PHE A 280 -18.96 12.41 -5.80
C PHE A 280 -20.49 12.44 -5.79
N ALA A 281 -21.13 11.34 -6.22
CA ALA A 281 -22.57 11.28 -6.39
C ALA A 281 -23.32 11.34 -5.06
N TYR A 282 -22.78 10.74 -4.00
CA TYR A 282 -23.37 10.83 -2.66
C TYR A 282 -23.27 12.24 -2.06
N VAL A 283 -22.18 12.98 -2.32
CA VAL A 283 -22.08 14.39 -1.91
C VAL A 283 -23.03 15.25 -2.72
N ALA A 284 -23.11 15.04 -4.04
CA ALA A 284 -24.04 15.74 -4.91
C ALA A 284 -25.49 15.57 -4.42
N GLN A 285 -25.92 14.34 -4.09
CA GLN A 285 -27.24 14.08 -3.51
C GLN A 285 -27.47 14.86 -2.19
N ALA A 286 -26.45 14.91 -1.32
CA ALA A 286 -26.55 15.65 -0.07
C ALA A 286 -26.70 17.16 -0.31
N TYR A 287 -25.92 17.71 -1.24
CA TYR A 287 -25.96 19.12 -1.60
C TYR A 287 -27.28 19.49 -2.30
N ASP A 288 -27.75 18.70 -3.25
CA ASP A 288 -29.03 18.90 -3.93
C ASP A 288 -30.19 19.02 -2.92
N LYS A 289 -30.16 18.20 -1.85
CA LYS A 289 -31.16 18.24 -0.79
C LYS A 289 -31.05 19.47 0.13
N LEU A 290 -29.84 19.96 0.38
CA LEU A 290 -29.61 21.17 1.15
C LEU A 290 -29.89 22.44 0.35
N GLY A 291 -29.75 22.36 -0.98
CA GLY A 291 -29.88 23.48 -1.90
C GLY A 291 -28.63 24.36 -1.97
N GLN A 292 -28.57 25.18 -3.03
CA GLN A 292 -27.42 26.01 -3.36
C GLN A 292 -27.05 27.02 -2.28
N THR A 293 -28.04 27.70 -1.70
CA THR A 293 -27.81 28.73 -0.68
C THR A 293 -27.09 28.15 0.53
N GLN A 294 -27.58 27.03 1.07
CA GLN A 294 -26.96 26.38 2.22
C GLN A 294 -25.58 25.82 1.86
N THR A 295 -25.47 25.15 0.72
CA THR A 295 -24.20 24.55 0.27
C THR A 295 -23.12 25.60 0.09
N THR A 296 -23.44 26.77 -0.45
CA THR A 296 -22.47 27.86 -0.63
C THR A 296 -21.88 28.36 0.69
N THR A 297 -22.61 28.28 1.80
CA THR A 297 -22.07 28.64 3.12
C THR A 297 -20.94 27.72 3.60
N PHE A 298 -20.82 26.53 3.02
CA PHE A 298 -19.74 25.60 3.33
C PHE A 298 -18.42 25.99 2.69
N TYR A 299 -18.41 26.93 1.75
CA TYR A 299 -17.28 27.28 0.91
C TYR A 299 -16.82 28.72 1.19
N PRO A 300 -16.12 28.97 2.31
CA PRO A 300 -15.87 30.34 2.79
C PRO A 300 -14.86 31.12 1.94
N ASN A 301 -13.95 30.43 1.25
CA ASN A 301 -12.79 31.04 0.60
C ASN A 301 -12.81 30.87 -0.94
N ASP A 302 -13.27 29.72 -1.42
CA ASP A 302 -13.29 29.33 -2.82
C ASP A 302 -14.35 28.24 -3.03
N HIS A 303 -14.52 27.74 -4.26
CA HIS A 303 -15.51 26.73 -4.59
C HIS A 303 -15.10 25.28 -4.27
N LEU A 304 -13.97 25.04 -3.61
CA LEU A 304 -13.39 23.71 -3.42
C LEU A 304 -13.26 23.33 -1.93
N HIS A 305 -12.73 24.24 -1.11
CA HIS A 305 -12.37 23.95 0.26
C HIS A 305 -13.54 24.20 1.22
N THR A 306 -14.04 23.13 1.81
CA THR A 306 -15.15 23.21 2.76
C THR A 306 -14.71 23.69 4.14
N ASN A 307 -15.59 24.40 4.85
CA ASN A 307 -15.47 24.64 6.28
C ASN A 307 -15.79 23.36 7.09
N PRO A 308 -15.60 23.35 8.42
CA PRO A 308 -15.88 22.15 9.24
C PRO A 308 -17.30 21.59 9.11
N ALA A 309 -18.31 22.43 8.89
CA ALA A 309 -19.69 21.98 8.70
C ALA A 309 -19.89 21.28 7.35
N GLY A 310 -19.31 21.83 6.27
CA GLY A 310 -19.29 21.18 4.96
C GLY A 310 -18.52 19.86 4.98
N ALA A 311 -17.35 19.84 5.60
CA ALA A 311 -16.53 18.63 5.76
C ALA A 311 -17.31 17.49 6.46
N LEU A 312 -18.17 17.84 7.42
CA LEU A 312 -19.05 16.88 8.09
C LEU A 312 -20.10 16.30 7.15
N VAL A 313 -20.75 17.13 6.31
CA VAL A 313 -21.72 16.68 5.31
C VAL A 313 -21.04 15.75 4.30
N VAL A 314 -19.86 16.11 3.81
CA VAL A 314 -19.07 15.29 2.90
C VAL A 314 -18.72 13.94 3.55
N SER A 315 -18.27 13.94 4.81
CA SER A 315 -18.00 12.70 5.55
C SER A 315 -19.21 11.78 5.66
N GLN A 316 -20.39 12.36 5.92
CA GLN A 316 -21.63 11.60 6.00
C GLN A 316 -22.01 10.99 4.65
N ALA A 317 -21.80 11.72 3.56
CA ALA A 317 -22.01 11.22 2.21
C ALA A 317 -21.07 10.05 1.89
N PHE A 318 -19.78 10.12 2.24
CA PHE A 318 -18.86 8.99 2.11
C PHE A 318 -19.37 7.75 2.86
N VAL A 319 -19.76 7.90 4.14
CA VAL A 319 -20.26 6.79 4.95
C VAL A 319 -21.55 6.22 4.38
N ARG A 320 -22.46 7.08 3.87
CA ARG A 320 -23.67 6.64 3.19
C ARG A 320 -23.34 5.80 1.95
N GLY A 321 -22.42 6.26 1.11
CA GLY A 321 -21.96 5.50 -0.06
C GLY A 321 -21.30 4.17 0.31
N LEU A 322 -20.50 4.16 1.37
CA LEU A 322 -19.88 2.94 1.91
C LEU A 322 -20.91 1.91 2.37
N LEU A 323 -21.96 2.35 3.08
CA LEU A 323 -23.04 1.48 3.57
C LEU A 323 -23.88 0.88 2.43
N CYS A 324 -24.12 1.67 1.38
CA CYS A 324 -24.86 1.24 0.20
C CYS A 324 -24.03 0.36 -0.76
N GLY A 325 -22.71 0.41 -0.65
CA GLY A 325 -21.79 -0.38 -1.45
C GLY A 325 -21.48 -1.78 -0.92
N THR A 326 -20.48 -2.40 -1.53
CA THR A 326 -20.04 -3.77 -1.29
C THR A 326 -18.77 -3.89 -0.42
N SER A 327 -18.21 -2.76 0.00
CA SER A 327 -16.94 -2.74 0.74
C SER A 327 -17.05 -3.47 2.09
N ALA A 328 -16.05 -4.29 2.40
CA ALA A 328 -15.92 -4.93 3.71
C ALA A 328 -15.76 -3.91 4.86
N LEU A 329 -15.27 -2.69 4.57
CA LEU A 329 -15.13 -1.62 5.55
C LEU A 329 -16.48 -1.19 6.16
N ARG A 330 -17.62 -1.43 5.47
CA ARG A 330 -18.96 -1.13 6.01
C ARG A 330 -19.23 -1.82 7.36
N SER A 331 -18.61 -2.98 7.60
CA SER A 331 -18.71 -3.72 8.86
C SER A 331 -18.05 -3.02 10.05
N LYS A 332 -17.26 -1.96 9.79
CA LYS A 332 -16.55 -1.16 10.79
C LYS A 332 -17.24 0.18 11.05
N VAL A 333 -18.36 0.44 10.39
CA VAL A 333 -19.17 1.64 10.62
C VAL A 333 -19.93 1.48 11.93
N ASN A 334 -19.71 2.40 12.87
CA ASN A 334 -20.31 2.38 14.21
C ASN A 334 -21.77 2.89 14.19
N ALA A 335 -22.42 2.89 15.35
CA ALA A 335 -23.83 3.29 15.46
C ALA A 335 -24.14 4.70 14.92
N ALA A 336 -23.23 5.67 15.11
CA ALA A 336 -23.40 7.03 14.56
C ALA A 336 -23.31 7.03 13.03
N GLY A 337 -22.42 6.21 12.47
CA GLY A 337 -22.29 6.04 11.03
C GLY A 337 -23.49 5.32 10.39
N GLN A 338 -24.15 4.41 11.10
CA GLN A 338 -25.33 3.69 10.59
C GLN A 338 -26.54 4.62 10.33
N VAL A 339 -26.57 5.80 10.97
CA VAL A 339 -27.70 6.75 10.91
C VAL A 339 -27.38 8.03 10.15
N VAL A 340 -26.28 8.07 9.38
CA VAL A 340 -25.97 9.20 8.51
C VAL A 340 -27.13 9.50 7.54
N PRO A 341 -27.34 10.74 7.11
CA PRO A 341 -28.49 11.11 6.28
C PRO A 341 -28.50 10.44 4.89
N ASN A 342 -29.60 10.68 4.17
CA ASN A 342 -29.87 10.28 2.79
C ASN A 342 -29.95 8.76 2.54
N GLY A 343 -30.28 8.38 1.30
CA GLY A 343 -30.52 7.00 0.90
C GLY A 343 -29.53 6.52 -0.16
N CYS A 344 -29.55 5.23 -0.47
CA CYS A 344 -28.73 4.68 -1.54
C CYS A 344 -29.14 5.22 -2.91
N ILE A 345 -28.15 5.39 -3.78
CA ILE A 345 -28.29 5.66 -5.22
C ILE A 345 -27.72 4.49 -6.00
#